data_AF-A0A1G6LB87-F1
#
_entry.id   AF-A0A1G6LB87-F1
#
_cell.length_a   1.000
_cell.length_b   1.000
_cell.length_c   1.000
_cell.angle_alpha   90.00
_cell.angle_beta   90.00
_cell.angle_gamma   90.00
#
_symmetry.space_group_name_H-M   'P 1'
#
loop_
_entity.id
_entity.type
_entity.pdbx_description
1 polymer ?
#
loop_
_entity_poly.entity_id
_entity_poly.type
_entity_poly.pdbx_seq_one_letter_code
_entity_poly.pdbx_strand_id
1 'polypeptide(L)'
;MKTEVNQPQLLTPPTTWKEKWKHTGPGLVVAATGVGTADLVTSLVIGTSFGLTFVWAVIVGGILKYFLNEGVGRWYLATGKTILDGWHSLGSWATGYFGVYSIIWGVVYGAAATSTLGMAMHAMFPVMPLWAWATPSAVSF
;
A
#
# COMPACT_ATOMS: atom_id res chain seq x y z
N MET A 1 8.26 29.12 -38.69
CA MET A 1 9.07 28.11 -37.99
C MET A 1 8.40 27.86 -36.64
N LYS A 2 7.56 26.82 -36.54
CA LYS A 2 6.77 26.50 -35.33
C LYS A 2 7.61 25.54 -34.50
N THR A 3 8.07 25.99 -33.34
CA THR A 3 8.69 25.13 -32.32
C THR A 3 7.65 24.13 -31.84
N GLU A 4 7.83 22.86 -32.20
CA GLU A 4 7.08 21.73 -31.65
C GLU A 4 7.47 21.56 -30.18
N VAL A 5 6.77 22.30 -29.33
CA VAL A 5 6.73 22.05 -27.89
C VAL A 5 6.11 20.66 -27.73
N ASN A 6 6.93 19.71 -27.31
CA ASN A 6 6.57 18.36 -26.91
C ASN A 6 5.46 18.43 -25.82
N GLN A 7 4.20 18.46 -26.26
CA GLN A 7 3.04 18.42 -25.37
C GLN A 7 2.99 17.00 -24.79
N PRO A 8 3.11 16.82 -23.46
CA PRO A 8 2.89 15.51 -22.86
C PRO A 8 1.47 15.09 -23.28
N GLN A 9 1.37 13.93 -23.95
CA GLN A 9 0.12 13.38 -24.45
C GLN A 9 -1.00 13.63 -23.43
N LEU A 10 -1.92 14.53 -23.76
CA LEU A 10 -3.09 14.80 -22.92
C LEU A 10 -3.88 13.49 -22.90
N LEU A 11 -3.71 12.71 -21.83
CA LEU A 11 -4.46 11.49 -21.56
C LEU A 11 -5.95 11.86 -21.67
N THR A 12 -6.56 11.57 -22.81
CA THR A 12 -7.98 11.82 -23.00
C THR A 12 -8.71 10.97 -21.96
N PRO A 13 -9.46 11.57 -21.02
CA PRO A 13 -10.11 10.80 -19.96
C PRO A 13 -11.00 9.74 -20.62
N PRO A 14 -10.88 8.46 -20.23
CA PRO A 14 -11.59 7.37 -20.89
C PRO A 14 -13.10 7.63 -20.83
N THR A 15 -13.69 7.88 -21.99
CA THR A 15 -15.11 8.24 -22.14
C THR A 15 -16.00 7.00 -22.07
N THR A 16 -15.42 5.80 -22.28
CA THR A 16 -16.15 4.54 -22.34
C THR A 16 -15.94 3.70 -21.08
N TRP A 17 -17.00 3.10 -20.54
CA TRP A 17 -16.94 2.18 -19.39
C TRP A 17 -15.93 1.03 -19.56
N LYS A 18 -15.77 0.56 -20.81
CA LYS A 18 -14.82 -0.50 -21.18
C LYS A 18 -13.36 -0.04 -21.10
N GLU A 19 -13.07 1.24 -21.38
CA GLU A 19 -11.73 1.82 -21.24
C GLU A 19 -11.41 2.10 -19.77
N LYS A 20 -12.40 2.58 -18.98
CA LYS A 20 -12.24 2.74 -17.52
C LYS A 20 -11.82 1.44 -16.84
N TRP A 21 -12.44 0.31 -17.21
CA TRP A 21 -12.05 -1.02 -16.71
C TRP A 21 -10.64 -1.46 -17.11
N LYS A 22 -10.15 -1.04 -18.27
CA LYS A 22 -8.79 -1.35 -18.73
C LYS A 22 -7.73 -0.59 -17.92
N HIS A 23 -8.09 0.56 -17.33
CA HIS A 23 -7.21 1.38 -16.51
C HIS A 23 -7.31 1.09 -15.00
N THR A 24 -8.26 0.27 -14.54
CA THR A 24 -8.38 -0.11 -13.12
C THR A 24 -7.38 -1.19 -12.70
N GLY A 25 -6.80 -1.93 -13.65
CA GLY A 25 -5.89 -3.05 -13.38
C GLY A 25 -4.73 -2.71 -12.43
N PRO A 26 -3.93 -1.66 -12.70
CA PRO A 26 -2.82 -1.28 -11.82
C PRO A 26 -3.29 -0.87 -10.41
N GLY A 27 -4.39 -0.13 -10.30
CA GLY A 27 -4.95 0.29 -9.02
C GLY A 27 -5.47 -0.88 -8.18
N LEU A 28 -6.08 -1.88 -8.82
CA LEU A 28 -6.56 -3.09 -8.16
C LEU A 28 -5.39 -3.94 -7.65
N VAL A 29 -4.32 -4.09 -8.43
CA VAL A 29 -3.11 -4.81 -7.99
C VAL A 29 -2.48 -4.11 -6.78
N VAL A 30 -2.34 -2.78 -6.82
CA VAL A 30 -1.83 -2.01 -5.67
C VAL A 30 -2.75 -2.14 -4.45
N ALA A 31 -4.07 -2.12 -4.64
CA ALA A 31 -5.03 -2.30 -3.55
C ALA A 31 -4.97 -3.71 -2.95
N ALA A 32 -4.81 -4.75 -3.77
CA ALA A 32 -4.68 -6.13 -3.32
C ALA A 32 -3.39 -6.36 -2.52
N THR A 33 -2.28 -5.73 -2.90
CA THR A 33 -1.04 -5.77 -2.10
C THR A 33 -1.15 -4.92 -0.83
N GLY A 34 -1.94 -3.85 -0.86
CA GLY A 34 -2.11 -2.92 0.25
C GLY A 34 -3.08 -3.38 1.35
N VAL A 35 -3.88 -4.44 1.11
CA VAL A 35 -4.75 -5.07 2.12
C VAL A 35 -4.29 -6.53 2.25
N GLY A 36 -3.43 -6.78 3.24
CA GLY A 36 -2.72 -8.04 3.38
C GLY A 36 -3.35 -9.01 4.36
N THR A 37 -2.85 -10.25 4.38
CA THR A 37 -3.20 -11.28 5.37
C THR A 37 -3.04 -10.78 6.82
N ALA A 38 -2.05 -9.92 7.06
CA ALA A 38 -1.82 -9.30 8.37
C ALA A 38 -3.00 -8.43 8.84
N ASP A 39 -3.65 -7.69 7.95
CA ASP A 39 -4.82 -6.88 8.29
C ASP A 39 -6.02 -7.76 8.67
N LEU A 40 -6.17 -8.92 8.00
CA LEU A 40 -7.22 -9.90 8.32
C LEU A 40 -6.99 -10.56 9.67
N VAL A 41 -5.75 -10.96 9.99
CA VAL A 41 -5.40 -11.53 11.29
C VAL A 41 -5.61 -10.49 12.39
N THR A 42 -5.18 -9.26 12.16
CA THR A 42 -5.35 -8.16 13.12
C THR A 42 -6.83 -7.86 13.35
N SER A 43 -7.62 -7.78 12.29
CA SER A 43 -9.09 -7.65 12.34
C SER A 43 -9.74 -8.77 13.15
N LEU A 44 -9.32 -10.02 12.93
CA LEU A 44 -9.85 -11.18 13.67
C LEU A 44 -9.47 -11.13 15.16
N VAL A 45 -8.22 -10.80 15.48
CA VAL A 45 -7.75 -10.66 16.88
C VAL A 45 -8.50 -9.53 17.59
N ILE A 46 -8.68 -8.38 16.93
CA ILE A 46 -9.45 -7.26 17.48
C ILE A 46 -10.91 -7.67 17.69
N GLY A 47 -11.52 -8.34 16.71
CA GLY A 47 -12.91 -8.80 16.79
C GLY A 47 -13.13 -9.84 17.88
N THR A 48 -12.20 -10.77 18.09
CA THR A 48 -12.29 -11.80 19.14
C THR A 48 -12.00 -11.24 20.53
N SER A 49 -11.08 -10.28 20.65
CA SER A 49 -10.67 -9.72 21.94
C SER A 49 -11.61 -8.61 22.43
N PHE A 50 -12.21 -7.84 21.52
CA PHE A 50 -12.95 -6.62 21.86
C PHE A 50 -14.35 -6.53 21.22
N GLY A 51 -14.79 -7.55 20.48
CA GLY A 51 -16.10 -7.58 19.85
C GLY A 51 -16.33 -6.42 18.89
N LEU A 52 -17.49 -5.78 18.97
CA LEU A 52 -17.88 -4.66 18.10
C LEU A 52 -17.40 -3.28 18.61
N THR A 53 -16.63 -3.22 19.69
CA THR A 53 -16.20 -1.96 20.33
C THR A 53 -15.39 -1.06 19.38
N PHE A 54 -14.66 -1.64 18.43
CA PHE A 54 -13.80 -0.90 17.50
C PHE A 54 -14.42 -0.61 16.14
N VAL A 55 -15.70 -0.96 15.91
CA VAL A 55 -16.36 -0.73 14.61
C VAL A 55 -16.38 0.76 14.26
N TRP A 56 -16.61 1.64 15.24
CA TRP A 56 -16.57 3.09 15.02
C TRP A 56 -15.17 3.55 14.58
N ALA A 57 -14.11 2.97 15.10
CA ALA A 57 -12.73 3.32 14.75
C ALA A 57 -12.41 2.93 13.31
N VAL A 58 -12.94 1.81 12.82
CA VAL A 58 -12.83 1.40 11.41
C VAL A 58 -13.53 2.40 10.49
N ILE A 59 -14.74 2.86 10.85
CA ILE A 59 -15.48 3.85 10.07
C ILE A 59 -14.72 5.18 10.01
N VAL A 60 -14.29 5.69 11.17
CA VAL A 60 -13.54 6.95 11.26
C VAL A 60 -12.22 6.84 10.49
N GLY A 61 -11.49 5.74 10.65
CA GLY A 61 -10.25 5.48 9.92
C GLY A 61 -10.46 5.42 8.41
N GLY A 62 -11.55 4.80 7.95
CA GLY A 62 -11.93 4.75 6.54
C GLY A 62 -12.21 6.14 5.95
N ILE A 63 -12.97 6.98 6.67
CA ILE A 63 -13.24 8.36 6.27
C ILE A 63 -11.94 9.17 6.20
N LEU A 64 -11.09 9.06 7.22
CA LEU A 64 -9.81 9.76 7.24
C LEU A 64 -8.91 9.34 6.07
N LYS A 65 -8.80 8.04 5.81
CA LYS A 65 -8.03 7.48 4.69
C LYS A 65 -8.56 7.96 3.35
N TYR A 66 -9.88 8.06 3.20
CA TYR A 66 -10.52 8.60 1.99
C TYR A 66 -10.09 10.05 1.73
N PHE A 67 -10.20 10.93 2.73
CA PHE A 67 -9.79 12.33 2.57
C PHE A 67 -8.29 12.49 2.32
N LEU A 68 -7.46 11.67 2.96
CA LEU A 68 -6.01 11.65 2.69
C LEU A 68 -5.73 11.29 1.23
N ASN A 69 -6.33 10.20 0.74
CA ASN A 69 -6.13 9.74 -0.63
C ASN A 69 -6.66 10.74 -1.66
N GLU A 70 -7.81 11.36 -1.39
CA GLU A 70 -8.36 12.41 -2.25
C GLU A 70 -7.47 13.66 -2.26
N GLY A 71 -6.99 14.10 -1.09
CA GLY A 71 -6.11 15.27 -0.98
C GLY A 71 -4.79 15.06 -1.73
N VAL A 72 -4.18 13.89 -1.56
CA VAL A 72 -2.97 13.47 -2.28
C VAL A 72 -3.22 13.36 -3.79
N GLY A 73 -4.31 12.72 -4.19
CA GLY A 73 -4.69 12.55 -5.59
C GLY A 73 -4.95 13.89 -6.28
N ARG A 74 -5.69 14.79 -5.63
CA ARG A 74 -5.93 16.16 -6.11
C ARG A 74 -4.64 16.95 -6.23
N TRP A 75 -3.73 16.82 -5.26
CA TRP A 75 -2.43 17.49 -5.30
C TRP A 75 -1.55 16.98 -6.46
N TYR A 76 -1.50 15.66 -6.67
CA TYR A 76 -0.79 15.04 -7.80
C TYR A 76 -1.36 15.52 -9.15
N LEU A 77 -2.69 15.49 -9.30
CA LEU A 77 -3.37 15.93 -10.53
C LEU A 77 -3.21 17.42 -10.80
N ALA A 78 -3.19 18.26 -9.75
CA ALA A 78 -3.05 19.70 -9.90
C ALA A 78 -1.60 20.15 -10.16
N THR A 79 -0.62 19.46 -9.57
CA THR A 79 0.80 19.88 -9.61
C THR A 79 1.62 19.12 -10.65
N GLY A 80 1.17 17.93 -11.06
CA GLY A 80 1.93 17.00 -11.90
C GLY A 80 3.20 16.45 -11.24
N LYS A 81 3.38 16.69 -9.93
CA LYS A 81 4.54 16.26 -9.13
C LYS A 81 4.17 15.08 -8.26
N THR A 82 5.09 14.13 -8.10
CA THR A 82 4.88 12.98 -7.22
C THR A 82 4.99 13.40 -5.76
N ILE A 83 4.40 12.62 -4.84
CA ILE A 83 4.52 12.86 -3.39
C ILE A 83 5.99 12.92 -2.98
N LEU A 84 6.84 12.12 -3.61
CA LEU A 84 8.28 12.10 -3.37
C LEU A 84 8.94 13.43 -3.77
N ASP A 85 8.53 14.02 -4.90
CA ASP A 85 9.00 15.35 -5.31
C ASP A 85 8.54 16.44 -4.33
N GLY A 86 7.31 16.31 -3.80
CA GLY A 86 6.79 17.20 -2.75
C GLY A 86 7.54 17.07 -1.43
N TRP A 87 8.01 15.86 -1.10
CA TRP A 87 8.84 15.63 0.07
C TRP A 87 10.26 16.16 -0.13
N HIS A 88 10.78 16.08 -1.35
CA HIS A 88 12.08 16.61 -1.71
C HIS A 88 12.10 18.15 -1.73
N SER A 89 10.99 18.80 -2.08
CA SER A 89 10.88 20.27 -2.03
C SER A 89 10.89 20.85 -0.61
N LEU A 90 10.62 20.02 0.42
CA LEU A 90 10.79 20.38 1.84
C LEU A 90 12.25 20.42 2.31
N GLY A 91 13.18 19.92 1.47
CA GLY A 91 14.62 19.92 1.70
C GLY A 91 15.21 18.52 1.82
N SER A 92 16.52 18.38 1.55
CA SER A 92 17.22 17.09 1.54
C SER A 92 17.19 16.37 2.90
N TRP A 93 17.00 17.09 4.00
CA TRP A 93 16.84 16.51 5.34
C TRP A 93 15.55 15.68 5.45
N ALA A 94 14.46 16.15 4.83
CA ALA A 94 13.17 15.46 4.85
C ALA A 94 13.26 14.18 4.01
N THR A 95 13.89 14.23 2.84
CA THR A 95 14.13 13.05 1.98
C THR A 95 15.02 12.03 2.68
N GLY A 96 16.09 12.47 3.36
CA GLY A 96 16.97 11.59 4.13
C GLY A 96 16.23 10.87 5.26
N TYR A 97 15.44 11.61 6.06
CA TYR A 97 14.61 11.03 7.11
C TYR A 97 13.61 10.02 6.56
N PHE A 98 12.88 10.37 5.49
CA PHE A 98 11.90 9.49 4.87
C PHE A 98 12.56 8.23 4.30
N GLY A 99 13.72 8.36 3.64
CA GLY A 99 14.46 7.22 3.11
C GLY A 99 14.92 6.25 4.20
N VAL A 100 15.52 6.75 5.28
CA VAL A 100 15.93 5.91 6.42
C VAL A 100 14.73 5.26 7.08
N TYR A 101 13.67 6.03 7.31
CA TYR A 101 12.41 5.51 7.85
C TYR A 101 11.83 4.40 6.97
N SER A 102 11.76 4.60 5.65
CA SER A 102 11.26 3.62 4.69
C SER A 102 12.10 2.34 4.65
N ILE A 103 13.42 2.42 4.83
CA ILE A 103 14.28 1.24 4.90
C ILE A 103 13.96 0.45 6.18
N ILE A 104 13.95 1.11 7.34
CA ILE A 104 13.67 0.46 8.63
C ILE A 104 12.28 -0.17 8.59
N TRP A 105 11.27 0.59 8.15
CA TRP A 105 9.91 0.08 8.04
C TRP A 105 9.77 -1.02 6.99
N GLY A 106 10.47 -0.92 5.86
CA GLY A 106 10.49 -1.96 4.84
C GLY A 106 10.99 -3.28 5.39
N VAL A 107 12.09 -3.26 6.16
CA VAL A 107 12.64 -4.46 6.82
C VAL A 107 11.68 -4.99 7.88
N VAL A 108 11.11 -4.13 8.72
CA VAL A 108 10.14 -4.53 9.76
C VAL A 108 8.88 -5.13 9.15
N TYR A 109 8.34 -4.50 8.11
CA TYR A 109 7.14 -4.96 7.41
C TYR A 109 7.40 -6.29 6.68
N GLY A 110 8.54 -6.43 6.01
CA GLY A 110 8.97 -7.69 5.39
C GLY A 110 9.08 -8.82 6.42
N ALA A 111 9.76 -8.58 7.54
CA ALA A 111 9.90 -9.57 8.60
C ALA A 111 8.54 -9.97 9.22
N ALA A 112 7.64 -9.00 9.43
CA ALA A 112 6.28 -9.27 9.93
C ALA A 112 5.44 -10.08 8.94
N ALA A 113 5.52 -9.76 7.64
CA ALA A 113 4.83 -10.50 6.58
C ALA A 113 5.32 -11.95 6.49
N THR A 114 6.63 -12.18 6.52
CA THR A 114 7.20 -13.54 6.53
C THR A 114 6.82 -14.32 7.79
N SER A 115 6.81 -13.66 8.95
CA SER A 115 6.45 -14.30 10.22
C SER A 115 4.98 -14.77 10.25
N THR A 116 4.06 -13.93 9.75
CA THR A 116 2.64 -14.29 9.67
C THR A 116 2.36 -15.44 8.70
N LEU A 117 3.03 -15.44 7.54
CA LEU A 117 2.95 -16.55 6.58
C LEU A 117 3.49 -17.86 7.18
N GLY A 118 4.64 -17.82 7.85
CA GLY A 118 5.23 -18.99 8.51
C GLY A 118 4.31 -19.60 9.58
N MET A 119 3.67 -18.76 10.40
CA MET A 119 2.69 -19.20 11.39
C MET A 119 1.43 -19.80 10.73
N ALA A 120 0.91 -19.17 9.68
CA ALA A 120 -0.26 -19.67 8.95
C ALA A 120 0.00 -21.02 8.27
N MET A 121 1.17 -21.19 7.62
CA MET A 121 1.56 -22.45 6.99
C MET A 121 1.73 -23.57 8.02
N HIS A 122 2.31 -23.28 9.18
CA HIS A 122 2.40 -24.24 10.28
C HIS A 122 1.04 -24.65 10.83
N ALA A 123 0.08 -23.71 10.92
CA ALA A 123 -1.28 -24.00 11.37
C ALA A 123 -2.07 -24.87 10.37
N MET A 124 -1.82 -24.73 9.06
CA MET A 124 -2.50 -25.50 8.01
C MET A 124 -1.88 -26.90 7.80
N PHE A 125 -0.55 -27.02 7.91
CA PHE A 125 0.18 -28.27 7.72
C PHE A 125 1.19 -28.47 8.86
N PRO A 126 0.80 -29.12 9.96
CA PRO A 126 1.68 -29.39 11.12
C PRO A 126 2.67 -30.54 10.84
N VAL A 127 3.17 -30.63 9.62
CA VAL A 127 4.08 -31.70 9.15
C VAL A 127 5.55 -31.31 9.36
N MET A 128 5.85 -30.01 9.43
CA MET A 128 7.23 -29.49 9.53
C MET A 128 7.36 -28.41 10.62
N PRO A 129 8.54 -28.27 11.26
CA PRO A 129 8.80 -27.25 12.28
C PRO A 129 8.80 -25.83 11.69
N LEU A 130 8.45 -24.83 12.52
CA LEU A 130 8.21 -23.42 12.12
C LEU A 130 9.31 -22.81 11.24
N TRP A 131 10.57 -23.12 11.55
CA TRP A 131 11.74 -22.61 10.82
C TRP A 131 11.85 -23.14 9.39
N ALA A 132 11.32 -24.34 9.11
CA ALA A 132 11.34 -24.94 7.77
C ALA A 132 10.27 -24.36 6.84
N TRP A 133 9.19 -23.77 7.38
CA TRP A 133 8.20 -23.01 6.61
C TRP A 133 8.58 -21.53 6.45
N ALA A 134 9.34 -20.98 7.40
CA ALA A 134 9.81 -19.60 7.36
C ALA A 134 10.92 -19.36 6.33
N THR A 135 11.80 -20.33 6.08
CA THR A 135 12.93 -20.14 5.15
C THR A 135 12.53 -20.00 3.67
N PRO A 136 11.58 -20.77 3.10
CA PRO A 136 11.17 -20.58 1.70
C PRO A 136 10.34 -19.32 1.49
N SER A 137 9.53 -18.95 2.48
CA SER A 137 8.70 -17.74 2.47
C SER A 137 9.53 -16.46 2.67
N ALA A 138 10.67 -16.53 3.36
CA ALA A 138 11.63 -15.43 3.50
C ALA A 138 12.44 -15.16 2.23
N VAL A 139 12.78 -16.21 1.47
CA VAL A 139 13.66 -16.11 0.27
C VAL A 139 12.89 -15.63 -0.97
N SER A 140 11.56 -15.64 -0.94
CA SER A 140 10.71 -15.24 -2.07
C SER A 140 10.27 -13.77 -2.06
N PHE A 141 10.87 -12.94 -1.18
CA PHE A 141 10.61 -11.50 -1.04
C PHE A 141 11.79 -10.65 -1.50
#